data_AF-A0A6V7YAZ8-F1
#
_entry.id   AF-A0A6V7YAZ8-F1
#
_cell.length_a   1.000
_cell.length_b   1.000
_cell.length_c   1.000
_cell.angle_alpha   90.00
_cell.angle_beta   90.00
_cell.angle_gamma   90.00
#
_symmetry.space_group_name_H-M   'P 1'
#
loop_
_entity.id
_entity.type
_entity.pdbx_description
1 polymer ?
#
loop_
_entity_poly.entity_id
_entity_poly.type
_entity_poly.pdbx_seq_one_letter_code
_entity_poly.pdbx_strand_id
1 'polypeptide(L)'
;MGQNEQCQPCSKGTFREGLMSVCQRCQIGFTTKKEGSLNSKECNQINCPPGYFTNNKLINEEINLNFEFLQICLPCPIGYYENEYGSNKCKKCPEGYITKQLGAKNIFECDQVWDGSCKPDQPEPCPNGSECIQIRGEIFECRKIIVEFLNNEQVNLIFKNIVRLHNKIHL
;
A
#
# COMPACT_ATOMS: atom_id res chain seq x y z
N MET A 1 -9.81 -12.41 -55.72
CA MET A 1 -9.86 -13.32 -54.57
C MET A 1 -9.57 -12.47 -53.34
N GLY A 2 -10.62 -11.98 -52.67
CA GLY A 2 -10.51 -11.05 -51.54
C GLY A 2 -10.02 -11.78 -50.31
N GLN A 3 -8.94 -11.30 -49.71
CA GLN A 3 -8.38 -11.90 -48.52
C GLN A 3 -9.37 -11.75 -47.36
N ASN A 4 -9.56 -12.84 -46.64
CA ASN A 4 -10.35 -12.95 -45.43
C ASN A 4 -9.65 -12.13 -44.32
N GLU A 5 -9.80 -10.81 -44.35
CA GLU A 5 -9.34 -9.93 -43.28
C GLU A 5 -10.23 -10.18 -42.06
N GLN A 6 -9.81 -11.10 -41.20
CA GLN A 6 -10.37 -11.25 -39.87
C GLN A 6 -10.23 -9.91 -39.15
N CYS A 7 -11.34 -9.19 -39.03
CA CYS A 7 -11.43 -7.94 -38.32
C CYS A 7 -10.94 -8.16 -36.87
N GLN A 8 -9.81 -7.53 -36.50
CA GLN A 8 -9.26 -7.69 -35.16
C GLN A 8 -10.23 -7.09 -34.13
N PRO A 9 -10.59 -7.85 -33.08
CA PRO A 9 -11.51 -7.38 -32.06
C PRO A 9 -10.88 -6.24 -31.25
N CYS A 10 -11.70 -5.26 -30.87
CA CYS A 10 -11.27 -4.16 -30.01
C CYS A 10 -10.94 -4.66 -28.60
N SER A 11 -9.79 -4.28 -28.04
CA SER A 11 -9.43 -4.64 -26.66
C SER A 11 -10.41 -4.05 -25.63
N LYS A 12 -10.42 -4.61 -24.42
CA LYS A 12 -11.27 -4.08 -23.34
C LYS A 12 -11.06 -2.59 -23.10
N GLY A 13 -12.15 -1.88 -22.83
CA GLY A 13 -12.15 -0.43 -22.68
C GLY A 13 -12.23 0.31 -24.01
N THR A 14 -12.37 -0.42 -25.11
CA THR A 14 -12.62 0.14 -26.44
C THR A 14 -13.76 -0.58 -27.15
N PHE A 15 -14.46 0.14 -28.02
CA PHE A 15 -15.59 -0.36 -28.80
C PHE A 15 -15.52 0.17 -30.23
N ARG A 16 -16.32 -0.38 -31.14
CA ARG A 16 -16.37 0.07 -32.54
C ARG A 16 -17.80 0.07 -33.03
N GLU A 17 -18.29 1.23 -33.47
CA GLU A 17 -19.65 1.37 -33.94
C GLU A 17 -19.70 1.46 -35.47
N GLY A 18 -20.57 0.66 -36.10
CA GLY A 18 -20.73 0.64 -37.56
C GLY A 18 -19.52 0.10 -38.31
N LEU A 19 -19.17 0.77 -39.42
CA LEU A 19 -18.08 0.36 -40.33
C LEU A 19 -16.72 1.00 -39.98
N MET A 20 -16.58 1.55 -38.77
CA MET A 20 -15.32 2.17 -38.36
C MET A 20 -14.19 1.14 -38.33
N SER A 21 -13.03 1.48 -38.89
CA SER A 21 -11.83 0.63 -38.86
C SER A 21 -11.07 0.74 -37.55
N VAL A 22 -11.35 1.76 -36.74
CA VAL A 22 -10.62 2.11 -35.51
C VAL A 22 -11.50 1.92 -34.28
N CYS A 23 -10.93 1.37 -33.21
CA CYS A 23 -11.59 1.23 -31.92
C CYS A 23 -11.61 2.57 -31.15
N GLN A 24 -12.78 2.97 -30.71
CA GLN A 24 -13.03 4.14 -29.89
C GLN A 24 -12.92 3.77 -28.40
N ARG A 25 -12.42 4.68 -27.57
CA ARG A 25 -12.28 4.44 -26.11
C ARG A 25 -13.61 4.66 -25.39
N CYS A 26 -13.83 3.90 -24.33
CA CYS A 26 -14.91 4.17 -23.38
C CYS A 26 -14.73 5.53 -22.70
N GLN A 27 -15.84 6.06 -22.15
CA GLN A 27 -15.80 7.24 -21.31
C GLN A 27 -14.93 7.01 -20.08
N ILE A 28 -14.38 8.09 -19.51
CA ILE A 28 -13.47 8.04 -18.36
C ILE A 28 -14.12 7.23 -17.24
N GLY A 29 -13.39 6.25 -16.73
CA GLY A 29 -13.85 5.42 -15.62
C GLY A 29 -14.67 4.19 -16.00
N PHE A 30 -14.97 4.02 -17.29
CA PHE A 30 -15.71 2.87 -17.78
C PHE A 30 -14.85 1.98 -18.70
N THR A 31 -15.23 0.72 -18.76
CA THR A 31 -14.64 -0.29 -19.63
C THR A 31 -15.72 -1.21 -20.18
N THR A 32 -15.36 -2.00 -21.18
CA THR A 32 -16.23 -3.01 -21.76
C THR A 32 -16.09 -4.34 -21.00
N LYS A 33 -17.18 -5.08 -20.87
CA LYS A 33 -17.17 -6.41 -20.21
C LYS A 33 -16.25 -7.40 -20.93
N LYS A 34 -16.22 -7.33 -22.26
CA LYS A 34 -15.45 -8.22 -23.13
C LYS A 34 -14.76 -7.41 -24.24
N GLU A 35 -13.84 -8.07 -24.92
CA GLU A 35 -13.23 -7.57 -26.15
C GLU A 35 -14.24 -7.65 -27.32
N GLY A 36 -13.96 -6.90 -28.38
CA GLY A 36 -14.76 -6.87 -29.61
C GLY A 36 -16.09 -6.14 -29.45
N SER A 37 -16.25 -5.24 -28.48
CA SER A 37 -17.49 -4.49 -28.29
C SER A 37 -17.85 -3.66 -29.51
N LEU A 38 -19.13 -3.71 -29.90
CA LEU A 38 -19.61 -3.16 -31.16
C LEU A 38 -20.43 -1.87 -31.00
N ASN A 39 -20.55 -1.37 -29.76
CA ASN A 39 -21.30 -0.16 -29.46
C ASN A 39 -20.82 0.44 -28.13
N SER A 40 -21.07 1.75 -27.97
CA SER A 40 -20.70 2.51 -26.78
C SER A 40 -21.45 2.07 -25.51
N LYS A 41 -22.64 1.47 -25.65
CA LYS A 41 -23.46 1.01 -24.51
C LYS A 41 -22.83 -0.18 -23.77
N GLU A 42 -21.90 -0.90 -24.41
CA GLU A 42 -21.12 -1.94 -23.76
C GLU A 42 -20.04 -1.39 -22.80
N CYS A 43 -19.74 -0.08 -22.83
CA CYS A 43 -18.88 0.60 -21.87
C CYS A 43 -19.62 0.88 -20.55
N ASN A 44 -20.05 -0.18 -19.87
CA ASN A 44 -20.88 -0.10 -18.67
C ASN A 44 -20.23 -0.72 -17.42
N GLN A 45 -18.99 -1.19 -17.53
CA GLN A 45 -18.24 -1.72 -16.39
C GLN A 45 -17.36 -0.62 -15.81
N ILE A 46 -17.36 -0.48 -14.49
CA ILE A 46 -16.50 0.50 -13.81
C ILE A 46 -15.06 -0.01 -13.81
N ASN A 47 -14.12 0.87 -14.13
CA ASN A 47 -12.70 0.55 -14.26
C ASN A 47 -11.85 1.41 -13.32
N CYS A 48 -12.02 1.22 -12.02
CA CYS A 48 -11.23 1.92 -11.01
C CYS A 48 -9.72 1.62 -11.16
N PRO A 49 -8.84 2.61 -10.97
CA PRO A 49 -7.39 2.38 -11.02
C PRO A 49 -6.90 1.58 -9.81
N PRO A 50 -5.69 0.98 -9.87
CA PRO A 50 -5.03 0.38 -8.72
C PRO A 50 -4.99 1.34 -7.52
N GLY A 51 -5.19 0.77 -6.34
CA GLY A 51 -5.42 1.50 -5.10
C GLY A 51 -6.87 1.86 -4.84
N TYR A 52 -7.80 1.57 -5.76
CA TYR A 52 -9.21 1.88 -5.60
C TYR A 52 -10.09 0.65 -5.84
N PHE A 53 -11.23 0.62 -5.15
CA PHE A 53 -12.27 -0.39 -5.34
C PHE A 53 -13.61 0.27 -5.66
N THR A 54 -14.45 -0.47 -6.35
CA THR A 54 -15.77 0.00 -6.75
C THR A 54 -16.76 0.00 -5.58
N ASN A 55 -17.41 1.14 -5.34
CA ASN A 55 -18.47 1.29 -4.35
C ASN A 55 -19.83 0.87 -4.94
N ASN A 56 -20.17 -0.40 -4.79
CA ASN A 56 -21.39 -0.98 -5.35
C ASN A 56 -22.70 -0.35 -4.82
N LYS A 57 -22.65 0.42 -3.73
CA LYS A 57 -23.85 1.08 -3.17
C LYS A 57 -24.36 2.25 -4.01
N LEU A 58 -23.49 2.87 -4.81
CA LEU A 58 -23.84 4.02 -5.65
C LEU A 58 -24.31 3.62 -7.06
N ILE A 59 -24.30 2.34 -7.40
CA ILE A 59 -24.62 1.84 -8.75
C ILE A 59 -26.15 1.67 -8.95
N ASN A 60 -26.97 2.02 -7.95
CA ASN A 60 -28.42 1.77 -7.96
C ASN A 60 -29.28 3.00 -8.28
N GLU A 61 -28.67 4.15 -8.52
CA GLU A 61 -29.37 5.37 -8.93
C GLU A 61 -28.71 5.85 -10.22
N GLU A 62 -29.53 6.19 -11.21
CA GLU A 62 -29.12 6.58 -12.56
C GLU A 62 -27.89 7.49 -12.53
N ILE A 63 -26.73 6.95 -12.91
CA ILE A 63 -25.44 7.66 -12.87
C ILE A 63 -25.55 8.86 -13.83
N ASN A 64 -25.93 10.02 -13.30
CA ASN A 64 -25.91 11.29 -13.99
C ASN A 64 -24.43 11.70 -14.11
N LEU A 65 -23.87 11.47 -15.30
CA LEU A 65 -22.45 11.49 -15.66
C LEU A 65 -21.76 12.87 -15.59
N ASN A 66 -22.01 13.68 -14.55
CA ASN A 66 -21.39 15.00 -14.43
C ASN A 66 -20.56 15.23 -13.15
N PHE A 67 -20.52 14.35 -12.13
CA PHE A 67 -19.63 14.61 -10.96
C PHE A 67 -19.21 13.44 -10.03
N GLU A 68 -19.35 12.14 -10.36
CA GLU A 68 -19.22 11.09 -9.32
C GLU A 68 -18.18 9.99 -9.53
N PHE A 69 -17.26 10.08 -10.50
CA PHE A 69 -16.22 9.05 -10.68
C PHE A 69 -15.40 8.80 -9.39
N LEU A 70 -15.11 9.86 -8.61
CA LEU A 70 -14.41 9.75 -7.32
C LEU A 70 -15.24 9.09 -6.21
N GLN A 71 -16.57 9.12 -6.30
CA GLN A 71 -17.45 8.50 -5.30
C GLN A 71 -17.66 7.01 -5.62
N ILE A 72 -17.64 6.67 -6.91
CA ILE A 72 -17.71 5.31 -7.42
C ILE A 72 -16.43 4.55 -7.11
N CYS A 73 -15.26 5.15 -7.35
CA CYS A 73 -13.97 4.54 -7.04
C CYS A 73 -13.46 5.04 -5.70
N LEU A 74 -13.62 4.22 -4.66
CA LEU A 74 -13.15 4.55 -3.31
C LEU A 74 -11.72 4.04 -3.12
N PRO A 75 -10.83 4.83 -2.47
CA PRO A 75 -9.48 4.38 -2.20
C PRO A 75 -9.50 3.21 -1.20
N CYS A 76 -8.54 2.29 -1.34
CA CYS A 76 -8.37 1.21 -0.38
C CYS A 76 -8.10 1.76 1.02
N PRO A 77 -8.79 1.25 2.05
CA PRO A 77 -8.57 1.69 3.42
C PRO A 77 -7.18 1.28 3.93
N ILE A 78 -6.74 1.94 5.01
CA ILE A 78 -5.51 1.58 5.73
C ILE A 78 -5.55 0.09 6.11
N GLY A 79 -4.46 -0.62 5.85
CA GLY A 79 -4.36 -2.07 6.03
C GLY A 79 -4.78 -2.90 4.81
N TYR A 80 -5.12 -2.25 3.69
CA TYR A 80 -5.54 -2.91 2.46
C TYR A 80 -4.88 -2.27 1.22
N TYR A 81 -4.75 -3.05 0.15
CA TYR A 81 -4.19 -2.64 -1.13
C TYR A 81 -4.97 -3.22 -2.31
N GLU A 82 -4.81 -2.66 -3.51
CA GLU A 82 -5.32 -3.27 -4.75
C GLU A 82 -4.41 -2.95 -5.94
N ASN A 83 -3.97 -3.97 -6.66
CA ASN A 83 -3.02 -3.88 -7.76
C ASN A 83 -3.64 -4.05 -9.14
N GLU A 84 -4.93 -4.38 -9.21
CA GLU A 84 -5.66 -4.59 -10.45
C GLU A 84 -6.65 -3.45 -10.74
N TYR A 85 -6.93 -3.25 -12.02
CA TYR A 85 -7.97 -2.32 -12.46
C TYR A 85 -9.37 -2.93 -12.33
N GLY A 86 -10.38 -2.10 -12.03
CA GLY A 86 -11.78 -2.52 -11.99
C GLY A 86 -12.13 -3.46 -10.84
N SER A 87 -11.30 -3.49 -9.78
CA SER A 87 -11.59 -4.31 -8.62
C SER A 87 -12.82 -3.80 -7.86
N ASN A 88 -13.53 -4.72 -7.21
CA ASN A 88 -14.68 -4.42 -6.35
C ASN A 88 -14.35 -4.55 -4.86
N LYS A 89 -13.13 -4.92 -4.50
CA LYS A 89 -12.68 -5.08 -3.12
C LYS A 89 -11.17 -4.89 -3.03
N CYS A 90 -10.68 -4.39 -1.90
CA CYS A 90 -9.24 -4.36 -1.66
C CYS A 90 -8.77 -5.65 -0.99
N LYS A 91 -7.52 -6.04 -1.28
CA LYS A 91 -6.80 -7.16 -0.68
C LYS A 91 -6.26 -6.71 0.69
N LYS A 92 -6.40 -7.55 1.72
CA LYS A 92 -5.89 -7.23 3.07
C LYS A 92 -4.37 -7.39 3.11
N CYS A 93 -3.68 -6.54 3.85
CA CYS A 93 -2.27 -6.74 4.17
C CYS A 93 -2.06 -8.03 4.98
N PRO A 94 -0.87 -8.65 4.89
CA PRO A 94 -0.48 -9.78 5.73
C PRO A 94 -0.57 -9.45 7.23
N GLU A 95 -0.64 -10.48 8.07
CA GLU A 95 -0.68 -10.32 9.52
C GLU A 95 0.55 -9.55 10.05
N GLY A 96 0.33 -8.55 10.89
CA GLY A 96 1.38 -7.66 11.41
C GLY A 96 1.74 -6.47 10.49
N TYR A 97 1.12 -6.36 9.30
CA TYR A 97 1.39 -5.28 8.36
C TYR A 97 0.14 -4.44 8.07
N ILE A 98 0.32 -3.13 7.87
CA ILE A 98 -0.70 -2.20 7.37
C ILE A 98 -0.12 -1.24 6.35
N THR A 99 -0.97 -0.71 5.47
CA THR A 99 -0.59 0.42 4.61
C THR A 99 -0.64 1.74 5.38
N LYS A 100 0.37 2.60 5.22
CA LYS A 100 0.44 3.89 5.93
C LYS A 100 -0.55 4.93 5.40
N GLN A 101 -1.01 4.77 4.17
CA GLN A 101 -1.87 5.70 3.47
C GLN A 101 -3.04 4.97 2.82
N LEU A 102 -4.13 5.72 2.61
CA LEU A 102 -5.24 5.27 1.78
C LEU A 102 -4.76 5.06 0.34
N GLY A 103 -5.39 4.13 -0.36
CA GLY A 103 -5.19 3.96 -1.79
C GLY A 103 -3.93 3.19 -2.18
N ALA A 104 -3.45 2.30 -1.31
CA ALA A 104 -2.27 1.49 -1.58
C ALA A 104 -2.45 0.59 -2.80
N LYS A 105 -1.47 0.59 -3.70
CA LYS A 105 -1.59 -0.03 -5.02
C LYS A 105 -0.98 -1.42 -5.09
N ASN A 106 -0.17 -1.80 -4.12
CA ASN A 106 0.51 -3.07 -4.12
C ASN A 106 0.83 -3.53 -2.70
N ILE A 107 1.20 -4.81 -2.58
CA ILE A 107 1.53 -5.43 -1.30
C ILE A 107 2.79 -4.84 -0.65
N PHE A 108 3.70 -4.25 -1.43
CA PHE A 108 4.92 -3.65 -0.90
C PHE A 108 4.67 -2.32 -0.17
N GLU A 109 3.47 -1.78 -0.27
CA GLU A 109 3.02 -0.64 0.54
C GLU A 109 2.45 -1.07 1.90
N CYS A 110 2.36 -2.39 2.17
CA CYS A 110 2.06 -2.91 3.50
C CYS A 110 3.36 -2.92 4.33
N ASP A 111 3.42 -2.06 5.34
CA ASP A 111 4.54 -1.93 6.26
C ASP A 111 4.20 -2.58 7.61
N GLN A 112 5.20 -3.13 8.31
CA GLN A 112 4.97 -3.64 9.67
C GLN A 112 4.46 -2.53 10.59
N VAL A 113 3.44 -2.87 11.38
CA VAL A 113 2.98 -2.00 12.47
C VAL A 113 3.98 -2.12 13.60
N TRP A 114 4.69 -1.03 13.90
CA TRP A 114 5.55 -0.97 15.06
C TRP A 114 4.80 -0.41 16.26
N ASP A 115 4.41 -1.27 17.21
CA ASP A 115 3.80 -0.84 18.48
C ASP A 115 4.86 -0.54 19.57
N GLY A 116 6.14 -0.64 19.24
CA GLY A 116 7.27 -0.47 20.16
C GLY A 116 7.79 -1.78 20.73
N SER A 117 6.98 -2.84 20.70
CA SER A 117 7.35 -4.18 21.15
C SER A 117 8.22 -4.88 20.12
N CYS A 118 9.11 -5.74 20.57
CA CYS A 118 9.94 -6.55 19.69
C CYS A 118 10.06 -8.00 20.17
N LYS A 119 10.60 -8.86 19.31
CA LYS A 119 11.05 -10.20 19.68
C LYS A 119 12.45 -10.43 19.10
N PRO A 120 13.41 -10.94 19.90
CA PRO A 120 14.80 -11.08 19.43
C PRO A 120 14.96 -12.05 18.26
N ASP A 121 14.07 -13.03 18.11
CA ASP A 121 14.15 -14.07 17.07
C ASP A 121 13.44 -13.72 15.75
N GLN A 122 12.95 -12.49 15.58
CA GLN A 122 12.29 -12.05 14.35
C GLN A 122 13.31 -11.42 13.37
N PRO A 123 13.17 -11.64 12.05
CA PRO A 123 13.93 -10.88 11.07
C PRO A 123 13.54 -9.40 11.13
N GLU A 124 14.54 -8.51 11.19
CA GLU A 124 14.38 -7.07 11.44
C GLU A 124 13.49 -6.78 12.66
N PRO A 125 13.94 -7.17 13.88
CA PRO A 125 13.11 -7.12 15.08
C PRO A 125 12.85 -5.70 15.60
N CYS A 126 13.38 -4.68 14.92
CA CYS A 126 13.21 -3.27 15.24
C CYS A 126 13.50 -2.41 13.98
N PRO A 127 12.72 -1.35 13.71
CA PRO A 127 12.90 -0.52 12.53
C PRO A 127 14.05 0.46 12.72
N ASN A 128 14.57 0.98 11.59
CA ASN A 128 15.58 2.04 11.56
C ASN A 128 16.87 1.71 12.36
N GLY A 129 17.23 0.43 12.45
CA GLY A 129 18.42 -0.01 13.18
C GLY A 129 18.37 0.21 14.69
N SER A 130 17.17 0.35 15.27
CA SER A 130 17.01 0.28 16.73
C SER A 130 17.26 -1.13 17.25
N GLU A 131 17.67 -1.27 18.51
CA GLU A 131 17.92 -2.57 19.13
C GLU A 131 16.71 -3.04 19.92
N CYS A 132 16.45 -4.34 19.83
CA CYS A 132 15.44 -5.01 20.63
C CYS A 132 16.01 -5.32 22.01
N ILE A 133 15.58 -4.57 23.03
CA ILE A 133 16.11 -4.68 24.39
C ILE A 133 15.08 -5.32 25.33
N GLN A 134 15.56 -6.22 26.19
CA GLN A 134 14.74 -6.80 27.24
C GLN A 134 14.50 -5.76 28.34
N ILE A 135 13.25 -5.41 28.60
CA ILE A 135 12.88 -4.48 29.66
C ILE A 135 12.68 -5.23 30.97
N ARG A 136 11.86 -6.29 30.95
CA ARG A 136 11.57 -7.13 32.14
C ARG A 136 10.93 -8.45 31.73
N GLY A 137 11.45 -9.57 32.24
CA GLY A 137 10.88 -10.89 31.92
C GLY A 137 10.85 -11.12 30.41
N GLU A 138 9.71 -11.51 29.85
CA GLU A 138 9.54 -11.71 28.39
C GLU A 138 9.09 -10.44 27.63
N ILE A 139 9.20 -9.27 28.25
CA ILE A 139 8.83 -7.98 27.62
C ILE A 139 10.08 -7.38 26.98
N PHE A 140 10.03 -7.19 25.67
CA PHE A 140 11.09 -6.55 24.89
C PHE A 140 10.55 -5.35 24.13
N GLU A 141 11.33 -4.29 24.06
CA GLU A 141 10.99 -3.04 23.37
C GLU A 141 12.14 -2.57 22.49
N CYS A 142 11.81 -1.87 21.40
CA CYS A 142 12.84 -1.22 20.59
C CYS A 142 13.33 0.06 21.23
N ARG A 143 14.64 0.16 21.41
CA ARG A 143 15.28 1.42 21.75
C ARG A 143 16.32 1.81 20.71
N LYS A 144 16.28 3.08 20.35
CA LYS A 144 17.36 3.70 19.59
C LYS A 144 18.55 3.84 20.51
N ILE A 145 19.67 3.20 20.19
CA ILE A 145 20.93 3.49 20.87
C ILE A 145 21.36 4.88 20.44
N ILE A 146 21.19 5.85 21.35
CA ILE A 146 21.84 7.14 21.22
C ILE A 146 23.25 6.93 21.74
N VAL A 147 24.22 6.76 20.84
CA VAL A 147 25.63 6.89 21.22
C VAL A 147 25.87 8.37 21.45
N GLU A 148 25.59 8.85 22.66
CA GLU A 148 26.08 10.16 23.07
C GLU A 148 27.61 10.07 23.09
N PHE A 149 28.27 10.77 22.18
CA PHE A 149 29.72 10.95 22.26
C PHE A 149 30.01 11.64 23.58
N LEU A 150 30.45 10.86 24.57
CA LEU A 150 30.86 11.41 25.86
C LEU A 150 31.95 12.43 25.59
N ASN A 151 31.68 13.68 25.95
CA ASN A 151 32.69 14.72 25.84
C ASN A 151 33.79 14.48 26.89
N ASN A 152 34.95 15.10 26.70
CA ASN A 152 36.11 14.88 27.56
C ASN A 152 35.83 15.13 29.06
N GLU A 153 34.89 16.04 29.39
CA GLU A 153 34.47 16.25 30.77
C GLU A 153 33.70 15.05 31.36
N GLN A 154 32.77 14.47 30.61
CA GLN A 154 32.04 13.27 31.04
C GLN A 154 32.99 12.06 31.20
N VAL A 155 33.94 11.87 30.28
CA VAL A 155 34.96 10.82 30.39
C VAL A 155 35.82 10.99 31.65
N ASN A 156 36.25 12.22 31.94
CA ASN A 156 37.04 12.53 33.13
C ASN A 156 36.25 12.33 34.43
N LEU A 157 34.96 12.64 34.44
CA LEU A 157 34.09 12.39 35.60
C LEU A 157 33.91 10.89 35.86
N ILE A 158 33.72 10.09 34.81
CA ILE A 158 33.65 8.63 34.91
C ILE A 158 34.97 8.06 35.45
N PHE A 159 36.11 8.48 34.91
CA PHE A 159 37.44 8.07 35.40
C PHE A 159 37.65 8.43 36.88
N LYS A 160 37.31 9.67 37.29
CA LYS A 160 37.41 10.09 38.69
C LYS A 160 36.54 9.25 39.61
N ASN A 161 35.34 8.87 39.18
CA ASN A 161 34.43 8.03 39.96
C ASN A 161 34.92 6.57 40.05
N ILE A 162 35.48 6.01 38.96
CA ILE A 162 36.11 4.68 38.97
C ILE A 162 37.31 4.64 39.92
N VAL A 163 38.20 5.64 39.85
CA VAL A 163 39.37 5.73 40.76
C VAL A 163 38.95 5.87 42.21
N ARG A 164 37.91 6.67 42.51
CA ARG A 164 37.35 6.79 43.86
C ARG A 164 36.76 5.48 44.39
N LEU A 165 36.12 4.69 43.53
CA LEU A 165 35.60 3.37 43.89
C LEU A 165 36.73 2.37 44.12
N HIS A 166 37.75 2.35 43.25
CA HIS A 166 38.92 1.50 43.39
C HIS A 166 39.68 1.79 44.70
N ASN A 167 39.83 3.06 45.07
CA ASN A 167 40.48 3.47 46.31
C ASN A 167 39.63 3.20 47.58
N LYS A 168 38.31 2.99 47.44
CA LYS A 168 37.44 2.56 48.55
C LYS A 168 37.46 1.07 48.80
N ILE A 169 37.93 0.26 47.84
CA ILE A 169 37.99 -1.21 47.94
C ILE A 169 39.30 -1.66 48.62
N HIS A 170 40.30 -0.78 48.71
CA HIS A 170 41.62 -1.06 49.34
C HIS A 170 41.77 -0.51 50.77
N LEU A 171 40.66 -0.17 51.45
CA LEU A 171 40.59 0.18 52.88
C LEU A 171 39.69 -0.83 53.59
#